data_AF-A0A444VJ50-F1
#
_entry.id   AF-A0A444VJ50-F1
#
_cell.length_a   1.000
_cell.length_b   1.000
_cell.length_c   1.000
_cell.angle_alpha   90.00
_cell.angle_beta   90.00
_cell.angle_gamma   90.00
#
_symmetry.space_group_name_H-M   'P 1'
#
loop_
_entity.id
_entity.type
_entity.pdbx_description
1 polymer ?
#
loop_
_entity_poly.entity_id
_entity_poly.type
_entity_poly.pdbx_seq_one_letter_code
_entity_poly.pdbx_strand_id
1 'polypeptide(L)'
;MESVLERPDWIVLGIYFLALIGVAVWVVAQKNKNTEDYFLAGRNVGWFVIGASIFASNIGSEHVVGLAGTGFESGTPMAHYELHAWIVLLLGWLFLPFYIRSGAFTMPEFLEKRFDSRSRWFLSIFSLVAYVLTKVSVTIYAGGIVVSELLGIPFWYGAIGVVVFTGIYTVVGGMKAVIYTETLQTVILILGSLIITYLGLQEVGGWGQLRETVTSVSPDHFNMWRPMSDPDFPWTGLLIGGTIVGIWYWCTDQYIVQRTLAANNIKIGRRGAIFGAYLKLMPILIFLIPGIIAFALTIQNPEVFNVERADRAFPMLVKTLLPVGLKGLVAGGLMAALMSSLASVFNSCSTIFTIDIYKKLRPEKSERELLTIGKIATGIIVVLGIVWIPIMDKIGGGVMYQYLQNVQSYIAPPVTTVFLLGIIWKRVNSKAAITTLLAGLVLLVLRLGSEIYYQPQINSGEEVSGFLFQFATVNFAHMAIFMFIFSVALCIAVTLATAPPNYALIKGLSFGTLTAEDRAATKGSYSTVDVVLSVLLVVIVIAILSYFTG
;
A
#
# COMPACT_ATOMS: atom_id res chain seq x y z
N MET A 1 -25.11 -24.69 3.87
CA MET A 1 -24.03 -23.99 4.59
C MET A 1 -24.71 -23.02 5.55
N GLU A 2 -24.56 -23.24 6.85
CA GLU A 2 -25.08 -22.30 7.85
C GLU A 2 -24.19 -21.06 7.87
N SER A 3 -24.82 -19.88 7.82
CA SER A 3 -24.14 -18.59 7.96
C SER A 3 -23.45 -18.53 9.32
N VAL A 4 -22.16 -18.18 9.34
CA VAL A 4 -21.39 -17.93 10.57
C VAL A 4 -21.95 -16.72 11.36
N LEU A 5 -22.67 -15.82 10.66
CA LEU A 5 -23.34 -14.66 11.23
C LEU A 5 -24.75 -15.01 11.70
N GLU A 6 -25.09 -14.56 12.91
CA GLU A 6 -26.40 -14.71 13.52
C GLU A 6 -27.31 -13.51 13.24
N ARG A 7 -28.59 -13.58 13.62
CA ARG A 7 -29.57 -12.50 13.35
C ARG A 7 -29.09 -11.11 13.82
N PRO A 8 -28.52 -10.93 15.04
CA PRO A 8 -28.05 -9.62 15.46
C PRO A 8 -26.87 -9.12 14.63
N ASP A 9 -26.01 -10.01 14.13
CA ASP A 9 -24.90 -9.64 13.24
C ASP A 9 -25.43 -9.03 11.94
N TRP A 10 -26.46 -9.64 11.34
CA TRP A 10 -27.09 -9.13 10.12
C TRP A 10 -27.77 -7.77 10.31
N ILE A 11 -28.38 -7.53 11.48
CA ILE A 11 -28.98 -6.23 11.82
C ILE A 11 -27.89 -5.16 11.92
N VAL A 12 -26.81 -5.44 12.65
CA VAL A 12 -25.68 -4.52 12.82
C VAL A 12 -25.02 -4.23 11.47
N LEU A 13 -24.82 -5.26 10.64
CA LEU A 13 -24.33 -5.13 9.28
C LEU A 13 -25.21 -4.21 8.42
N GLY A 14 -26.53 -4.39 8.49
CA GLY A 14 -27.50 -3.55 7.80
C GLY A 14 -27.43 -2.09 8.23
N ILE A 15 -27.42 -1.82 9.54
CA ILE A 15 -27.27 -0.46 10.10
C ILE A 15 -25.96 0.17 9.63
N TYR A 16 -24.88 -0.60 9.65
CA TYR A 16 -23.55 -0.16 9.23
C TYR A 16 -23.52 0.27 7.75
N PHE A 17 -24.03 -0.55 6.83
CA PHE A 17 -24.11 -0.19 5.41
C PHE A 17 -25.07 0.97 5.16
N LEU A 18 -26.18 1.07 5.90
CA LEU A 18 -27.09 2.22 5.81
C LEU A 18 -26.40 3.52 6.26
N ALA A 19 -25.57 3.48 7.30
CA ALA A 19 -24.78 4.64 7.73
C ALA A 19 -23.78 5.07 6.65
N LEU A 20 -23.08 4.11 6.01
CA LEU A 20 -22.16 4.40 4.90
C LEU A 20 -22.88 5.03 3.70
N ILE A 21 -24.05 4.48 3.32
CA ILE A 21 -24.88 5.05 2.27
C ILE A 21 -25.35 6.45 2.65
N GLY A 22 -25.78 6.67 3.90
CA GLY A 22 -26.19 7.97 4.40
C GLY A 22 -25.10 9.03 4.28
N VAL A 23 -23.87 8.70 4.68
CA VAL A 23 -22.70 9.58 4.51
C VAL A 23 -22.44 9.85 3.02
N ALA A 24 -22.47 8.83 2.17
CA ALA A 24 -22.24 8.99 0.74
C ALA A 24 -23.29 9.90 0.08
N VAL A 25 -24.58 9.68 0.36
CA VAL A 25 -25.69 10.51 -0.15
C VAL A 25 -25.57 11.94 0.35
N TRP A 26 -25.26 12.15 1.63
CA TRP A 26 -25.04 13.48 2.19
C TRP A 26 -23.90 14.23 1.49
N VAL A 27 -22.79 13.55 1.20
CA VAL A 27 -21.66 14.15 0.48
C VAL A 27 -22.03 14.47 -0.97
N VAL A 28 -22.70 13.54 -1.68
CA VAL A 28 -23.13 13.74 -3.07
C VAL A 28 -24.15 14.89 -3.18
N ALA A 29 -25.03 15.05 -2.20
CA ALA A 29 -25.98 16.15 -2.12
C ALA A 29 -25.31 17.53 -2.04
N GLN A 30 -24.03 17.62 -1.70
CA GLN A 30 -23.27 18.89 -1.66
C GLN A 30 -22.82 19.40 -3.05
N LYS A 31 -23.16 18.68 -4.15
CA LYS A 31 -22.84 18.95 -5.57
C LYS A 31 -21.33 19.12 -5.88
N ASN A 32 -20.78 18.23 -6.71
CA ASN A 32 -19.44 18.38 -7.31
C ASN A 32 -19.51 19.38 -8.48
N LYS A 33 -18.65 20.41 -8.50
CA LYS A 33 -18.72 21.47 -9.51
C LYS A 33 -17.71 21.30 -10.65
N ASN A 34 -16.62 20.56 -10.46
CA ASN A 34 -15.56 20.38 -11.46
C ASN A 34 -14.70 19.10 -11.25
N THR A 35 -13.75 18.86 -12.16
CA THR A 35 -12.78 17.76 -12.10
C THR A 35 -11.89 17.76 -10.84
N GLU A 36 -11.58 18.95 -10.28
CA GLU A 36 -10.77 19.09 -9.05
C GLU A 36 -11.55 18.62 -7.80
N ASP A 37 -12.85 18.89 -7.74
CA ASP A 37 -13.74 18.36 -6.70
C ASP A 37 -13.82 16.83 -6.75
N TYR A 38 -13.85 16.26 -7.97
CA TYR A 38 -13.96 14.82 -8.17
C TYR A 38 -12.66 14.06 -7.83
N PHE A 39 -11.48 14.61 -8.14
CA PHE A 39 -10.19 13.92 -7.97
C PHE A 39 -9.31 14.42 -6.81
N LEU A 40 -9.59 15.57 -6.20
CA LEU A 40 -8.82 16.13 -5.08
C LEU A 40 -9.69 16.63 -3.92
N ALA A 41 -10.99 16.33 -3.94
CA ALA A 41 -11.96 16.81 -2.94
C ALA A 41 -11.90 18.35 -2.71
N GLY A 42 -11.57 19.11 -3.76
CA GLY A 42 -11.52 20.58 -3.73
C GLY A 42 -10.40 21.17 -2.86
N ARG A 43 -9.38 20.37 -2.52
CA ARG A 43 -8.20 20.77 -1.73
C ARG A 43 -8.48 21.37 -0.34
N ASN A 44 -9.66 21.15 0.24
CA ASN A 44 -10.04 21.74 1.53
C ASN A 44 -10.15 20.70 2.66
N VAL A 45 -9.36 19.63 2.57
CA VAL A 45 -9.41 18.52 3.51
C VAL A 45 -8.54 18.83 4.73
N GLY A 46 -9.10 18.68 5.94
CA GLY A 46 -8.37 18.88 7.19
C GLY A 46 -7.29 17.82 7.42
N TRP A 47 -6.22 18.18 8.14
CA TRP A 47 -5.06 17.30 8.35
C TRP A 47 -5.40 15.92 8.94
N PHE A 48 -6.38 15.85 9.85
CA PHE A 48 -6.83 14.59 10.44
C PHE A 48 -7.42 13.64 9.39
N VAL A 49 -8.27 14.17 8.50
CA VAL A 49 -8.89 13.39 7.42
C VAL A 49 -7.85 12.94 6.40
N ILE A 50 -6.84 13.79 6.12
CA ILE A 50 -5.71 13.40 5.25
C ILE A 50 -4.95 12.22 5.87
N GLY A 51 -4.56 12.29 7.14
CA GLY A 51 -3.83 11.20 7.79
C GLY A 51 -4.66 9.91 7.91
N ALA A 52 -5.95 10.04 8.22
CA ALA A 52 -6.87 8.91 8.22
C ALA A 52 -7.02 8.27 6.83
N SER A 53 -7.12 9.07 5.76
CA SER A 53 -7.21 8.55 4.39
C SER A 53 -5.90 7.94 3.90
N ILE A 54 -4.73 8.47 4.29
CA ILE A 54 -3.42 7.83 4.05
C ILE A 54 -3.40 6.44 4.71
N PHE A 55 -3.82 6.36 5.97
CA PHE A 55 -3.91 5.09 6.69
C PHE A 55 -4.92 4.15 6.04
N ALA A 56 -6.15 4.58 5.80
CA ALA A 56 -7.21 3.78 5.18
C ALA A 56 -6.80 3.26 3.80
N SER A 57 -6.14 4.10 3.00
CA SER A 57 -5.65 3.69 1.69
C SER A 57 -4.57 2.61 1.85
N ASN A 58 -3.65 2.73 2.82
CA ASN A 58 -2.69 1.67 3.05
C ASN A 58 -3.33 0.39 3.61
N ILE A 59 -4.26 0.53 4.53
CA ILE A 59 -4.89 -0.57 5.26
C ILE A 59 -6.07 -1.11 4.47
N GLY A 60 -5.72 -1.91 3.48
CA GLY A 60 -6.65 -2.74 2.73
C GLY A 60 -6.67 -4.18 3.16
N SER A 61 -7.32 -4.97 2.32
CA SER A 61 -7.47 -6.42 2.48
C SER A 61 -6.13 -7.14 2.60
N GLU A 62 -5.08 -6.59 2.00
CA GLU A 62 -3.73 -7.11 2.04
C GLU A 62 -3.10 -7.09 3.44
N HIS A 63 -3.47 -6.14 4.29
CA HIS A 63 -3.00 -6.10 5.68
C HIS A 63 -3.88 -6.97 6.57
N VAL A 64 -5.20 -6.97 6.34
CA VAL A 64 -6.13 -7.81 7.13
C VAL A 64 -5.80 -9.29 6.97
N VAL A 65 -5.67 -9.75 5.73
CA VAL A 65 -5.47 -11.15 5.37
C VAL A 65 -3.98 -11.48 5.35
N GLY A 66 -3.21 -10.68 4.59
CA GLY A 66 -1.80 -10.97 4.32
C GLY A 66 -0.88 -10.69 5.52
N LEU A 67 -0.93 -9.49 6.12
CA LEU A 67 -0.05 -9.18 7.26
C LEU A 67 -0.36 -10.07 8.47
N ALA A 68 -1.65 -10.34 8.74
CA ALA A 68 -2.01 -11.30 9.77
C ALA A 68 -1.55 -12.73 9.42
N GLY A 69 -1.66 -13.15 8.15
CA GLY A 69 -1.10 -14.42 7.68
C GLY A 69 0.41 -14.51 7.89
N THR A 70 1.17 -13.46 7.59
CA THR A 70 2.61 -13.44 7.88
C THR A 70 2.91 -13.51 9.37
N GLY A 71 2.10 -12.86 10.20
CA GLY A 71 2.19 -12.98 11.66
C GLY A 71 1.92 -14.41 12.15
N PHE A 72 1.04 -15.16 11.48
CA PHE A 72 0.77 -16.56 11.80
C PHE A 72 1.92 -17.49 11.38
N GLU A 73 2.49 -17.27 10.19
CA GLU A 73 3.46 -18.19 9.60
C GLU A 73 4.91 -17.92 10.05
N SER A 74 5.36 -16.67 9.93
CA SER A 74 6.77 -16.27 10.12
C SER A 74 6.99 -15.33 11.30
N GLY A 75 5.91 -14.78 11.85
CA GLY A 75 5.92 -13.90 13.00
C GLY A 75 6.35 -12.48 12.65
N THR A 76 7.28 -11.95 13.43
CA THR A 76 7.62 -10.52 13.46
C THR A 76 8.51 -9.94 12.33
N PRO A 77 9.29 -10.69 11.52
CA PRO A 77 10.22 -10.08 10.57
C PRO A 77 9.58 -9.08 9.60
N MET A 78 8.38 -9.38 9.09
CA MET A 78 7.67 -8.50 8.14
C MET A 78 7.17 -7.18 8.76
N ALA A 79 7.23 -7.03 10.10
CA ALA A 79 6.92 -5.76 10.76
C ALA A 79 7.84 -4.61 10.33
N HIS A 80 9.03 -4.89 9.77
CA HIS A 80 9.89 -3.87 9.16
C HIS A 80 9.13 -2.97 8.17
N TYR A 81 8.22 -3.54 7.38
CA TYR A 81 7.40 -2.77 6.43
C TYR A 81 6.36 -1.88 7.12
N GLU A 82 5.85 -2.31 8.27
CA GLU A 82 4.92 -1.50 9.07
C GLU A 82 5.66 -0.36 9.77
N LEU A 83 6.90 -0.60 10.17
CA LEU A 83 7.78 0.38 10.79
C LEU A 83 8.29 1.45 9.80
N HIS A 84 7.98 1.35 8.50
CA HIS A 84 8.14 2.43 7.52
C HIS A 84 7.31 3.69 7.81
N ALA A 85 6.63 3.78 8.95
CA ALA A 85 6.07 5.02 9.48
C ALA A 85 7.04 6.22 9.37
N TRP A 86 8.35 6.01 9.57
CA TRP A 86 9.36 7.07 9.39
C TRP A 86 9.53 7.51 7.91
N ILE A 87 9.21 6.66 6.94
CA ILE A 87 9.20 7.02 5.51
C ILE A 87 7.96 7.86 5.18
N VAL A 88 6.84 7.67 5.88
CA VAL A 88 5.68 8.57 5.77
C VAL A 88 6.04 9.99 6.22
N LEU A 89 6.95 10.14 7.19
CA LEU A 89 7.53 11.44 7.53
C LEU A 89 8.33 12.01 6.35
N LEU A 90 9.08 11.17 5.63
CA LEU A 90 9.82 11.59 4.43
C LEU A 90 8.88 12.17 3.37
N LEU A 91 7.69 11.58 3.15
CA LEU A 91 6.66 12.16 2.30
C LEU A 91 6.32 13.60 2.73
N GLY A 92 5.99 13.83 4.00
CA GLY A 92 5.59 15.14 4.50
C GLY A 92 6.71 16.20 4.59
N TRP A 93 7.93 15.78 4.92
CA TRP A 93 9.06 16.68 5.13
C TRP A 93 9.86 16.95 3.85
N LEU A 94 10.14 15.91 3.06
CA LEU A 94 10.99 16.00 1.88
C LEU A 94 10.20 16.20 0.60
N PHE A 95 9.26 15.31 0.28
CA PHE A 95 8.63 15.25 -1.05
C PHE A 95 7.49 16.25 -1.23
N LEU A 96 6.59 16.34 -0.25
CA LEU A 96 5.37 17.14 -0.31
C LEU A 96 5.59 18.61 -0.69
N PRO A 97 6.62 19.33 -0.18
CA PRO A 97 6.89 20.70 -0.60
C PRO A 97 7.14 20.83 -2.10
N PHE A 98 7.79 19.86 -2.76
CA PHE A 98 8.02 19.88 -4.20
C PHE A 98 6.74 19.59 -4.98
N TYR A 99 5.93 18.65 -4.51
CA TYR A 99 4.69 18.28 -5.18
C TYR A 99 3.66 19.42 -5.15
N ILE A 100 3.41 20.02 -3.99
CA ILE A 100 2.46 21.14 -3.88
C ILE A 100 2.92 22.33 -4.73
N ARG A 101 4.22 22.67 -4.71
CA ARG A 101 4.76 23.78 -5.50
C ARG A 101 4.74 23.52 -7.01
N SER A 102 4.89 22.26 -7.43
CA SER A 102 4.77 21.90 -8.84
C SER A 102 3.34 22.10 -9.39
N GLY A 103 2.33 22.12 -8.51
CA GLY A 103 0.91 22.13 -8.88
C GLY A 103 0.49 20.93 -9.72
N ALA A 104 1.26 19.84 -9.74
CA ALA A 104 0.90 18.61 -10.43
C ALA A 104 -0.29 17.92 -9.76
N PHE A 105 -1.19 17.37 -10.58
CA PHE A 105 -2.30 16.55 -10.13
C PHE A 105 -1.89 15.07 -9.99
N THR A 106 -0.91 14.64 -10.78
CA THR A 106 -0.44 13.25 -10.79
C THR A 106 1.09 13.16 -10.68
N MET A 107 1.58 12.02 -10.18
CA MET A 107 3.01 11.70 -10.11
C MET A 107 3.65 11.62 -11.51
N PRO A 108 2.98 11.05 -12.54
CA PRO A 108 3.43 11.18 -13.93
C PRO A 108 3.53 12.63 -14.41
N GLU A 109 2.57 13.51 -14.08
CA GLU A 109 2.64 14.92 -14.42
C GLU A 109 3.81 15.63 -13.70
N PHE A 110 4.07 15.30 -12.44
CA PHE A 110 5.25 15.80 -11.72
C PHE A 110 6.54 15.41 -12.44
N LEU A 111 6.68 14.16 -12.89
CA LEU A 111 7.83 13.73 -13.69
C LEU A 111 7.92 14.48 -15.02
N GLU A 112 6.81 14.80 -15.69
CA GLU A 112 6.85 15.62 -16.90
C GLU A 112 7.38 17.03 -16.62
N LYS A 113 6.90 17.67 -15.56
CA LYS A 113 7.38 19.00 -15.15
C LYS A 113 8.86 18.98 -14.77
N ARG A 114 9.31 17.90 -14.12
CA ARG A 114 10.71 17.76 -13.70
C ARG A 114 11.63 17.34 -14.85
N PHE A 115 11.14 16.57 -15.80
CA PHE A 115 11.91 15.97 -16.88
C PHE A 115 11.27 16.26 -18.23
N ASP A 116 10.42 15.37 -18.74
CA ASP A 116 9.75 15.53 -20.03
C ASP A 116 8.52 14.62 -20.19
N SER A 117 7.83 14.80 -21.32
CA SER A 117 6.64 14.01 -21.71
C SER A 117 6.88 12.50 -21.73
N ARG A 118 8.09 12.02 -22.06
CA ARG A 118 8.40 10.57 -22.11
C ARG A 118 8.35 9.95 -20.73
N SER A 119 8.82 10.67 -19.72
CA SER A 119 8.81 10.23 -18.32
C SER A 119 7.38 10.04 -17.80
N ARG A 120 6.46 10.92 -18.20
CA ARG A 120 5.02 10.78 -17.89
C ARG A 120 4.39 9.58 -18.57
N TRP A 121 4.63 9.39 -19.87
CA TRP A 121 4.12 8.23 -20.61
C TRP A 121 4.58 6.91 -20.00
N PHE A 122 5.87 6.81 -19.70
CA PHE A 122 6.43 5.65 -19.05
C PHE A 122 5.74 5.39 -17.70
N LEU A 123 5.73 6.38 -16.79
CA LEU A 123 5.21 6.15 -15.45
C LEU A 123 3.70 5.87 -15.46
N SER A 124 2.94 6.47 -16.38
CA SER A 124 1.50 6.23 -16.48
C SER A 124 1.19 4.78 -16.87
N ILE A 125 1.84 4.27 -17.93
CA ILE A 125 1.64 2.89 -18.38
C ILE A 125 2.19 1.91 -17.33
N PHE A 126 3.39 2.19 -16.80
CA PHE A 126 4.02 1.38 -15.78
C PHE A 126 3.17 1.26 -14.51
N SER A 127 2.61 2.37 -14.03
CA SER A 127 1.75 2.37 -12.83
C SER A 127 0.44 1.61 -13.04
N LEU A 128 -0.18 1.72 -14.22
CA LEU A 128 -1.39 0.96 -14.54
C LEU A 128 -1.12 -0.55 -14.53
N VAL A 129 -0.01 -0.99 -15.11
CA VAL A 129 0.41 -2.40 -15.06
C VAL A 129 0.74 -2.81 -13.62
N ALA A 130 1.52 -2.00 -12.89
CA ALA A 130 1.87 -2.27 -11.50
C ALA A 130 0.63 -2.41 -10.60
N TYR A 131 -0.41 -1.60 -10.80
CA TYR A 131 -1.67 -1.71 -10.05
C TYR A 131 -2.44 -2.99 -10.33
N VAL A 132 -2.44 -3.49 -11.58
CA VAL A 132 -3.01 -4.81 -11.89
C VAL A 132 -2.30 -5.89 -11.07
N LEU A 133 -0.97 -5.86 -11.04
CA LEU A 133 -0.13 -6.89 -10.40
C LEU A 133 -0.18 -6.82 -8.87
N THR A 134 -0.13 -5.63 -8.29
CA THR A 134 0.13 -5.44 -6.85
C THR A 134 -1.10 -5.02 -6.05
N LYS A 135 -2.13 -4.45 -6.68
CA LYS A 135 -3.26 -3.87 -5.95
C LYS A 135 -4.57 -4.54 -6.30
N VAL A 136 -4.96 -4.56 -7.56
CA VAL A 136 -6.27 -5.07 -7.98
C VAL A 136 -6.40 -6.57 -7.71
N SER A 137 -5.48 -7.39 -8.21
CA SER A 137 -5.48 -8.85 -8.02
C SER A 137 -5.49 -9.23 -6.54
N VAL A 138 -4.56 -8.65 -5.78
CA VAL A 138 -4.36 -8.82 -4.34
C VAL A 138 -5.62 -8.45 -3.57
N THR A 139 -6.23 -7.29 -3.89
CA THR A 139 -7.39 -6.83 -3.13
C THR A 139 -8.61 -7.72 -3.36
N ILE A 140 -8.83 -8.15 -4.62
CA ILE A 140 -9.93 -9.05 -4.99
C ILE A 140 -9.74 -10.42 -4.33
N TYR A 141 -8.52 -10.96 -4.33
CA TYR A 141 -8.21 -12.25 -3.71
C TYR A 141 -8.51 -12.25 -2.21
N ALA A 142 -7.94 -11.30 -1.47
CA ALA A 142 -8.18 -11.20 -0.04
C ALA A 142 -9.66 -10.92 0.27
N GLY A 143 -10.36 -10.17 -0.59
CA GLY A 143 -11.81 -10.00 -0.44
C GLY A 143 -12.61 -11.28 -0.64
N GLY A 144 -12.21 -12.12 -1.60
CA GLY A 144 -12.76 -13.46 -1.78
C GLY A 144 -12.55 -14.36 -0.56
N ILE A 145 -11.37 -14.30 0.07
CA ILE A 145 -11.08 -15.04 1.32
C ILE A 145 -12.00 -14.58 2.46
N VAL A 146 -12.07 -13.27 2.71
CA VAL A 146 -12.88 -12.71 3.80
C VAL A 146 -14.36 -13.10 3.63
N VAL A 147 -14.90 -12.99 2.42
CA VAL A 147 -16.29 -13.37 2.13
C VAL A 147 -16.50 -14.89 2.29
N SER A 148 -15.54 -15.70 1.86
CA SER A 148 -15.62 -17.16 2.00
C SER A 148 -15.62 -17.61 3.45
N GLU A 149 -14.71 -17.06 4.26
CA GLU A 149 -14.57 -17.46 5.66
C GLU A 149 -15.69 -16.92 6.56
N LEU A 150 -16.12 -15.68 6.34
CA LEU A 150 -17.10 -15.02 7.22
C LEU A 150 -18.56 -15.25 6.79
N LEU A 151 -18.83 -15.35 5.48
CA LEU A 151 -20.20 -15.50 4.96
C LEU A 151 -20.49 -16.91 4.44
N GLY A 152 -19.48 -17.78 4.32
CA GLY A 152 -19.65 -19.11 3.76
C GLY A 152 -20.00 -19.11 2.26
N ILE A 153 -19.74 -18.00 1.55
CA ILE A 153 -19.98 -17.88 0.11
C ILE A 153 -18.72 -18.33 -0.63
N PRO A 154 -18.80 -19.21 -1.64
CA PRO A 154 -17.59 -19.71 -2.28
C PRO A 154 -16.72 -18.59 -2.87
N PHE A 155 -15.39 -18.74 -2.77
CA PHE A 155 -14.38 -17.73 -3.08
C PHE A 155 -14.67 -16.88 -4.33
N TRP A 156 -14.93 -17.50 -5.48
CA TRP A 156 -15.13 -16.76 -6.74
C TRP A 156 -16.40 -15.93 -6.76
N TYR A 157 -17.49 -16.40 -6.13
CA TYR A 157 -18.71 -15.60 -5.99
C TYR A 157 -18.48 -14.42 -5.06
N GLY A 158 -17.74 -14.62 -3.96
CA GLY A 158 -17.34 -13.55 -3.06
C GLY A 158 -16.45 -12.51 -3.73
N ALA A 159 -15.39 -12.95 -4.40
CA ALA A 159 -14.44 -12.11 -5.11
C ALA A 159 -15.12 -11.24 -6.19
N ILE A 160 -15.94 -11.85 -7.05
CA ILE A 160 -16.69 -11.12 -8.09
C ILE A 160 -17.73 -10.19 -7.46
N GLY A 161 -18.42 -10.65 -6.41
CA GLY A 161 -19.38 -9.83 -5.67
C GLY A 161 -18.76 -8.54 -5.14
N VAL A 162 -17.61 -8.64 -4.45
CA VAL A 162 -16.87 -7.49 -3.92
C VAL A 162 -16.50 -6.50 -5.03
N VAL A 163 -16.04 -6.99 -6.18
CA VAL A 163 -15.73 -6.13 -7.35
C VAL A 163 -16.96 -5.40 -7.87
N VAL A 164 -18.07 -6.11 -8.06
CA VAL A 164 -19.32 -5.53 -8.61
C VAL A 164 -19.88 -4.49 -7.65
N PHE A 165 -20.01 -4.81 -6.36
CA PHE A 165 -20.52 -3.86 -5.36
C PHE A 165 -19.62 -2.63 -5.23
N THR A 166 -18.30 -2.82 -5.24
CA THR A 166 -17.35 -1.70 -5.21
C THR A 166 -17.48 -0.82 -6.45
N GLY A 167 -17.58 -1.44 -7.64
CA GLY A 167 -17.74 -0.70 -8.90
C GLY A 167 -18.99 0.18 -8.89
N ILE A 168 -20.13 -0.35 -8.43
CA ILE A 168 -21.39 0.41 -8.31
C ILE A 168 -21.20 1.62 -7.40
N TYR A 169 -20.67 1.41 -6.19
CA TYR A 169 -20.48 2.50 -5.23
C TYR A 169 -19.47 3.56 -5.70
N THR A 170 -18.37 3.13 -6.32
CA THR A 170 -17.31 4.02 -6.82
C THR A 170 -17.82 4.93 -7.95
N VAL A 171 -18.64 4.37 -8.85
CA VAL A 171 -19.22 5.10 -9.98
C VAL A 171 -20.20 6.19 -9.53
N VAL A 172 -20.87 6.00 -8.39
CA VAL A 172 -21.90 6.90 -7.85
C VAL A 172 -21.32 7.97 -6.92
N GLY A 173 -20.29 7.66 -6.11
CA GLY A 173 -19.84 8.52 -5.00
C GLY A 173 -18.75 9.57 -5.30
N GLY A 174 -17.78 9.28 -6.18
CA GLY A 174 -16.58 10.13 -6.38
C GLY A 174 -15.62 10.20 -5.17
N MET A 175 -14.43 10.81 -5.32
CA MET A 175 -13.37 10.76 -4.29
C MET A 175 -13.79 11.35 -2.94
N LYS A 176 -14.58 12.44 -2.94
CA LYS A 176 -15.02 13.08 -1.69
C LYS A 176 -15.85 12.12 -0.84
N ALA A 177 -16.81 11.39 -1.43
CA ALA A 177 -17.60 10.41 -0.68
C ALA A 177 -16.72 9.29 -0.12
N VAL A 178 -15.75 8.82 -0.92
CA VAL A 178 -14.79 7.79 -0.55
C VAL A 178 -13.94 8.20 0.67
N ILE A 179 -13.39 9.42 0.69
CA ILE A 179 -12.53 9.89 1.81
C ILE A 179 -13.31 9.96 3.14
N TYR A 180 -14.56 10.41 3.11
CA TYR A 180 -15.35 10.51 4.33
C TYR A 180 -15.83 9.14 4.84
N THR A 181 -16.22 8.23 3.94
CA THR A 181 -16.56 6.85 4.35
C THR A 181 -15.34 6.08 4.85
N GLU A 182 -14.17 6.29 4.24
CA GLU A 182 -12.86 5.78 4.70
C GLU A 182 -12.54 6.19 6.13
N THR A 183 -12.82 7.44 6.48
CA THR A 183 -12.53 7.96 7.83
C THR A 183 -13.36 7.24 8.89
N LEU A 184 -14.65 7.01 8.62
CA LEU A 184 -15.52 6.25 9.53
C LEU A 184 -15.10 4.77 9.62
N GLN A 185 -14.77 4.16 8.48
CA GLN A 185 -14.31 2.78 8.40
C GLN A 185 -13.03 2.56 9.20
N THR A 186 -12.08 3.49 9.11
CA THR A 186 -10.81 3.45 9.84
C THR A 186 -11.03 3.31 11.34
N VAL A 187 -11.94 4.09 11.92
CA VAL A 187 -12.23 4.05 13.35
C VAL A 187 -12.80 2.68 13.75
N ILE A 188 -13.76 2.17 12.96
CA ILE A 188 -14.43 0.90 13.23
C ILE A 188 -13.46 -0.27 13.11
N LEU A 189 -12.60 -0.26 12.08
CA LEU A 189 -11.58 -1.27 11.87
C LEU A 189 -10.57 -1.30 13.02
N ILE A 190 -10.04 -0.14 13.43
CA ILE A 190 -9.09 -0.05 14.53
C ILE A 190 -9.72 -0.56 15.83
N LEU A 191 -10.91 -0.10 16.18
CA LEU A 191 -11.59 -0.53 17.42
C LEU A 191 -11.92 -2.03 17.38
N GLY A 192 -12.48 -2.51 16.27
CA GLY A 192 -12.83 -3.92 16.08
C GLY A 192 -11.61 -4.84 16.21
N SER A 193 -10.51 -4.50 15.55
CA SER A 193 -9.29 -5.29 15.60
C SER A 193 -8.55 -5.19 16.95
N LEU A 194 -8.62 -4.05 17.65
CA LEU A 194 -8.11 -3.94 19.03
C LEU A 194 -8.89 -4.85 19.98
N ILE A 195 -10.22 -4.94 19.83
CA ILE A 195 -11.03 -5.87 20.62
C ILE A 195 -10.65 -7.31 20.32
N ILE A 196 -10.46 -7.70 19.06
CA ILE A 196 -9.98 -9.04 18.69
C ILE A 196 -8.63 -9.33 19.34
N THR A 197 -7.69 -8.38 19.26
CA THR A 197 -6.36 -8.54 19.84
C THR A 197 -6.45 -8.76 21.35
N TYR A 198 -7.29 -7.98 22.04
CA TYR A 198 -7.51 -8.11 23.47
C TYR A 198 -8.14 -9.46 23.85
N LEU A 199 -9.24 -9.85 23.18
CA LEU A 199 -9.91 -11.13 23.43
C LEU A 199 -9.01 -12.32 23.11
N GLY A 200 -8.26 -12.25 22.03
CA GLY A 200 -7.30 -13.29 21.65
C GLY A 200 -6.15 -13.42 22.65
N LEU A 201 -5.61 -12.31 23.15
CA LEU A 201 -4.62 -12.36 24.24
C LEU A 201 -5.22 -12.96 25.51
N GLN A 202 -6.47 -12.65 25.84
CA GLN A 202 -7.16 -13.24 26.99
C GLN A 202 -7.29 -14.76 26.83
N GLU A 203 -7.71 -15.23 25.65
CA GLU A 203 -7.89 -16.64 25.34
C GLU A 203 -6.57 -17.42 25.42
N VAL A 204 -5.46 -16.82 24.95
CA VAL A 204 -4.12 -17.42 25.05
C VAL A 204 -3.59 -17.49 26.49
N GLY A 205 -4.11 -16.66 27.41
CA GLY A 205 -3.61 -16.51 28.78
C GLY A 205 -2.66 -15.32 28.99
N GLY A 206 -2.60 -14.39 28.04
CA GLY A 206 -1.83 -13.15 28.11
C GLY A 206 -0.54 -13.15 27.29
N TRP A 207 0.15 -12.01 27.26
CA TRP A 207 1.36 -11.81 26.45
C TRP A 207 2.52 -12.75 26.81
N GLY A 208 2.70 -13.05 28.10
CA GLY A 208 3.73 -13.98 28.56
C GLY A 208 3.52 -15.40 28.02
N GLN A 209 2.30 -15.91 28.18
CA GLN A 209 1.92 -17.23 27.68
C GLN A 209 1.98 -17.30 26.14
N LEU A 210 1.57 -16.22 25.45
CA LEU A 210 1.71 -16.10 24.00
C LEU A 210 3.17 -16.31 23.57
N ARG A 211 4.09 -15.58 24.20
CA ARG A 211 5.52 -15.70 23.88
C ARG A 211 6.03 -17.11 24.16
N GLU A 212 5.70 -17.69 25.30
CA GLU A 212 6.13 -19.03 25.69
C GLU A 212 5.63 -20.11 24.72
N THR A 213 4.31 -20.15 24.46
CA THR A 213 3.70 -21.12 23.54
C THR A 213 4.31 -21.03 22.14
N VAL A 214 4.43 -19.82 21.59
CA VAL A 214 4.97 -19.63 20.24
C VAL A 214 6.45 -19.98 20.18
N THR A 215 7.26 -19.53 21.16
CA THR A 215 8.71 -19.82 21.16
C THR A 215 9.05 -21.28 21.43
N SER A 216 8.17 -22.03 22.09
CA SER A 216 8.36 -23.48 22.26
C SER A 216 8.33 -24.27 20.94
N VAL A 217 7.67 -23.72 19.91
CA VAL A 217 7.54 -24.36 18.58
C VAL A 217 8.38 -23.62 17.53
N SER A 218 8.42 -22.29 17.61
CA SER A 218 9.15 -21.40 16.72
C SER A 218 9.95 -20.39 17.55
N PRO A 219 11.17 -20.74 18.00
CA PRO A 219 11.98 -19.89 18.90
C PRO A 219 12.22 -18.48 18.38
N ASP A 220 12.18 -18.35 17.06
CA ASP A 220 12.62 -17.23 16.28
C ASP A 220 11.43 -16.35 15.82
N HIS A 221 10.19 -16.72 16.16
CA HIS A 221 8.97 -16.06 15.68
C HIS A 221 8.88 -14.57 16.10
N PHE A 222 9.46 -14.22 17.25
CA PHE A 222 9.56 -12.85 17.75
C PHE A 222 10.88 -12.16 17.41
N ASN A 223 11.74 -12.80 16.62
CA ASN A 223 13.00 -12.24 16.17
C ASN A 223 12.83 -11.51 14.84
N MET A 224 12.82 -10.18 14.89
CA MET A 224 12.83 -9.34 13.68
C MET A 224 14.19 -9.38 12.97
N TRP A 225 15.28 -9.56 13.72
CA TRP A 225 16.65 -9.44 13.23
C TRP A 225 17.20 -10.78 12.78
N ARG A 226 16.53 -11.38 11.80
CA ARG A 226 16.96 -12.65 11.20
C ARG A 226 18.32 -12.50 10.53
N PRO A 227 19.20 -13.52 10.60
CA PRO A 227 20.55 -13.45 10.02
C PRO A 227 20.57 -12.97 8.58
N MET A 228 21.67 -12.36 8.15
CA MET A 228 21.81 -11.92 6.74
C MET A 228 21.71 -13.08 5.73
N SER A 229 22.00 -14.30 6.17
CA SER A 229 21.89 -15.54 5.39
C SER A 229 20.51 -16.17 5.43
N ASP A 230 19.55 -15.59 6.16
CA ASP A 230 18.17 -16.08 6.18
C ASP A 230 17.60 -16.03 4.75
N PRO A 231 17.05 -17.14 4.23
CA PRO A 231 16.60 -17.21 2.84
C PRO A 231 15.37 -16.34 2.58
N ASP A 232 14.53 -16.13 3.59
CA ASP A 232 13.22 -15.49 3.44
C ASP A 232 13.23 -14.04 3.95
N PHE A 233 13.82 -13.81 5.12
CA PHE A 233 13.69 -12.56 5.87
C PHE A 233 15.02 -11.93 6.30
N PRO A 234 16.05 -11.85 5.44
CA PRO A 234 17.36 -11.35 5.86
C PRO A 234 17.25 -9.89 6.31
N TRP A 235 17.69 -9.56 7.53
CA TRP A 235 17.50 -8.22 8.12
C TRP A 235 18.06 -7.10 7.25
N THR A 236 19.18 -7.34 6.57
CA THR A 236 19.80 -6.36 5.66
C THR A 236 18.91 -6.07 4.45
N GLY A 237 18.26 -7.11 3.92
CA GLY A 237 17.27 -7.00 2.86
C GLY A 237 16.03 -6.25 3.34
N LEU A 238 15.45 -6.67 4.47
CA LEU A 238 14.23 -6.07 5.01
C LEU A 238 14.41 -4.60 5.40
N LEU A 239 15.51 -4.24 6.06
CA LEU A 239 15.76 -2.86 6.46
C LEU A 239 16.13 -1.97 5.26
N ILE A 240 17.12 -2.38 4.46
CA ILE A 240 17.66 -1.52 3.39
C ILE A 240 16.80 -1.62 2.12
N GLY A 241 16.52 -2.85 1.67
CA GLY A 241 15.65 -3.12 0.52
C GLY A 241 14.23 -2.66 0.79
N GLY A 242 13.68 -2.98 1.97
CA GLY A 242 12.38 -2.48 2.39
C GLY A 242 12.30 -0.96 2.39
N THR A 243 13.34 -0.25 2.84
CA THR A 243 13.38 1.23 2.77
C THR A 243 13.21 1.75 1.34
N ILE A 244 13.88 1.14 0.37
CA ILE A 244 13.78 1.53 -1.05
C ILE A 244 12.33 1.34 -1.53
N VAL A 245 11.72 0.20 -1.22
CA VAL A 245 10.32 -0.09 -1.55
C VAL A 245 9.38 0.89 -0.85
N GLY A 246 9.65 1.21 0.41
CA GLY A 246 8.89 2.16 1.19
C GLY A 246 8.94 3.57 0.62
N ILE A 247 10.10 4.04 0.13
CA ILE A 247 10.18 5.36 -0.52
C ILE A 247 9.32 5.39 -1.78
N TRP A 248 9.38 4.35 -2.61
CA TRP A 248 8.50 4.24 -3.78
C TRP A 248 7.02 4.31 -3.37
N TYR A 249 6.60 3.44 -2.45
CA TYR A 249 5.21 3.31 -2.06
C TYR A 249 4.66 4.58 -1.38
N TRP A 250 5.36 5.11 -0.38
CA TRP A 250 4.86 6.25 0.40
C TRP A 250 5.08 7.59 -0.30
N CYS A 251 6.16 7.73 -1.06
CA CYS A 251 6.57 9.03 -1.59
C CYS A 251 6.31 9.20 -3.09
N THR A 252 6.09 8.13 -3.85
CA THR A 252 5.96 8.21 -5.32
C THR A 252 4.71 7.55 -5.88
N ASP A 253 4.05 6.67 -5.12
CA ASP A 253 2.81 6.03 -5.55
C ASP A 253 1.68 7.07 -5.61
N GLN A 254 1.04 7.18 -6.77
CA GLN A 254 -0.10 8.08 -6.98
C GLN A 254 -1.21 7.78 -5.97
N TYR A 255 -1.43 6.51 -5.65
CA TYR A 255 -2.47 6.05 -4.72
C TYR A 255 -2.35 6.70 -3.33
N ILE A 256 -1.14 6.81 -2.80
CA ILE A 256 -0.87 7.40 -1.48
C ILE A 256 -0.67 8.91 -1.57
N VAL A 257 0.18 9.37 -2.49
CA VAL A 257 0.59 10.78 -2.57
C VAL A 257 -0.61 11.68 -2.86
N GLN A 258 -1.57 11.22 -3.67
CA GLN A 258 -2.77 12.00 -4.04
C GLN A 258 -3.55 12.49 -2.81
N ARG A 259 -3.54 11.75 -1.69
CA ARG A 259 -4.20 12.17 -0.44
C ARG A 259 -3.56 13.41 0.17
N THR A 260 -2.25 13.51 0.11
CA THR A 260 -1.52 14.69 0.58
C THR A 260 -1.67 15.90 -0.35
N LEU A 261 -1.93 15.66 -1.64
CA LEU A 261 -2.20 16.72 -2.63
C LEU A 261 -3.60 17.31 -2.49
N ALA A 262 -4.51 16.66 -1.75
CA ALA A 262 -5.80 17.22 -1.36
C ALA A 262 -5.69 18.25 -0.21
N ALA A 263 -4.48 18.53 0.29
CA ALA A 263 -4.24 19.64 1.21
C ALA A 263 -4.22 20.99 0.47
N ASN A 264 -4.76 22.02 1.10
CA ASN A 264 -4.68 23.40 0.59
C ASN A 264 -3.27 24.00 0.71
N ASN A 265 -2.41 23.47 1.57
CA ASN A 265 -1.05 23.96 1.78
C ASN A 265 -0.12 22.90 2.38
N ILE A 266 1.18 23.19 2.36
CA ILE A 266 2.26 22.31 2.85
C ILE A 266 2.06 21.97 4.34
N LYS A 267 1.59 22.92 5.16
CA LYS A 267 1.43 22.72 6.61
C LYS A 267 0.37 21.65 6.90
N ILE A 268 -0.79 21.76 6.27
CA ILE A 268 -1.91 20.82 6.46
C ILE A 268 -1.54 19.44 5.91
N GLY A 269 -0.95 19.38 4.71
CA GLY A 269 -0.50 18.10 4.15
C GLY A 269 0.59 17.43 4.99
N ARG A 270 1.55 18.19 5.53
CA ARG A 270 2.59 17.66 6.42
C ARG A 270 2.01 17.11 7.72
N ARG A 271 1.10 17.84 8.36
CA ARG A 271 0.40 17.35 9.55
C ARG A 271 -0.42 16.10 9.28
N GLY A 272 -1.03 16.02 8.10
CA GLY A 272 -1.69 14.81 7.63
C GLY A 272 -0.72 13.63 7.50
N ALA A 273 0.45 13.85 6.90
CA ALA A 273 1.49 12.82 6.80
C ALA A 273 2.02 12.38 8.17
N ILE A 274 2.28 13.31 9.10
CA ILE A 274 2.70 12.98 10.48
C ILE A 274 1.63 12.15 11.19
N PHE A 275 0.36 12.56 11.11
CA PHE A 275 -0.73 11.80 11.74
C PHE A 275 -0.90 10.41 11.11
N GLY A 276 -0.84 10.32 9.77
CA GLY A 276 -0.86 9.04 9.06
C GLY A 276 0.31 8.13 9.44
N ALA A 277 1.49 8.70 9.71
CA ALA A 277 2.67 7.96 10.17
C ALA A 277 2.44 7.31 11.55
N TYR A 278 1.77 8.00 12.48
CA TYR A 278 1.39 7.40 13.77
C TYR A 278 0.37 6.27 13.60
N LEU A 279 -0.65 6.48 12.77
CA LEU A 279 -1.62 5.43 12.49
C LEU A 279 -0.97 4.21 11.84
N LYS A 280 0.07 4.40 11.01
CA LYS A 280 0.82 3.31 10.36
C LYS A 280 1.54 2.38 11.33
N LEU A 281 1.69 2.72 12.61
CA LEU A 281 2.21 1.80 13.63
C LEU A 281 1.15 0.81 14.14
N MET A 282 -0.15 1.14 14.02
CA MET A 282 -1.26 0.31 14.50
C MET A 282 -1.32 -1.09 13.91
N PRO A 283 -1.08 -1.34 12.61
CA PRO A 283 -1.19 -2.67 11.97
C PRO A 283 -0.36 -3.77 12.63
N ILE A 284 0.76 -3.41 13.26
CA ILE A 284 1.54 -4.34 14.08
C ILE A 284 0.64 -4.89 15.18
N LEU A 285 -0.02 -4.02 15.95
CA LEU A 285 -0.90 -4.39 17.03
C LEU A 285 -2.21 -5.03 16.55
N ILE A 286 -2.78 -4.57 15.45
CA ILE A 286 -4.15 -4.93 15.05
C ILE A 286 -4.25 -6.02 13.98
N PHE A 287 -3.14 -6.41 13.34
CA PHE A 287 -3.12 -7.52 12.35
C PHE A 287 -1.97 -8.49 12.60
N LEU A 288 -0.73 -8.00 12.74
CA LEU A 288 0.43 -8.88 12.92
C LEU A 288 0.34 -9.67 14.23
N ILE A 289 0.11 -8.98 15.37
CA ILE A 289 -0.05 -9.62 16.67
C ILE A 289 -1.25 -10.59 16.68
N PRO A 290 -2.44 -10.25 16.16
CA PRO A 290 -3.52 -11.20 15.94
C PRO A 290 -3.12 -12.44 15.13
N GLY A 291 -2.30 -12.30 14.09
CA GLY A 291 -1.72 -13.44 13.38
C GLY A 291 -0.94 -14.38 14.30
N ILE A 292 -0.06 -13.83 15.14
CA ILE A 292 0.72 -14.60 16.12
C ILE A 292 -0.18 -15.23 17.19
N ILE A 293 -1.22 -14.53 17.62
CA ILE A 293 -2.24 -15.05 18.56
C ILE A 293 -2.96 -16.25 17.94
N ALA A 294 -3.38 -16.14 16.67
CA ALA A 294 -4.01 -17.26 15.97
C ALA A 294 -3.08 -18.48 15.93
N PHE A 295 -1.78 -18.28 15.67
CA PHE A 295 -0.80 -19.35 15.68
C PHE A 295 -0.71 -20.04 17.05
N ALA A 296 -0.60 -19.26 18.13
CA ALA A 296 -0.58 -19.80 19.49
C ALA A 296 -1.84 -20.59 19.84
N LEU A 297 -3.02 -20.10 19.44
CA LEU A 297 -4.30 -20.78 19.69
C LEU A 297 -4.40 -22.11 18.92
N THR A 298 -3.86 -22.20 17.71
CA THR A 298 -3.80 -23.48 16.96
C THR A 298 -2.90 -24.51 17.65
N ILE A 299 -1.88 -24.07 18.40
CA ILE A 299 -1.02 -24.94 19.20
C ILE A 299 -1.74 -25.39 20.48
N GLN A 300 -2.39 -24.46 21.18
CA GLN A 300 -3.05 -24.73 22.46
C GLN A 300 -4.34 -25.56 22.32
N ASN A 301 -5.15 -25.28 21.30
CA ASN A 301 -6.47 -25.90 21.08
C ASN A 301 -6.75 -26.18 19.59
N PRO A 302 -6.04 -27.15 18.97
CA PRO A 302 -6.16 -27.46 17.54
C PRO A 302 -7.56 -27.93 17.10
N GLU A 303 -8.38 -28.45 18.01
CA GLU A 303 -9.76 -28.87 17.70
C GLU A 303 -10.70 -27.68 17.46
N VAL A 304 -10.45 -26.56 18.13
CA VAL A 304 -11.26 -25.34 18.04
C VAL A 304 -10.66 -24.37 17.02
N PHE A 305 -9.34 -24.23 17.05
CA PHE A 305 -8.58 -23.32 16.20
C PHE A 305 -7.78 -24.14 15.19
N ASN A 306 -8.27 -24.20 13.95
CA ASN A 306 -7.57 -24.86 12.85
C ASN A 306 -7.60 -23.96 11.60
N VAL A 307 -6.44 -23.87 10.95
CA VAL A 307 -6.21 -23.00 9.79
C VAL A 307 -5.38 -23.76 8.76
N GLU A 308 -5.96 -24.04 7.59
CA GLU A 308 -5.25 -24.73 6.50
C GLU A 308 -4.23 -23.84 5.78
N ARG A 309 -4.48 -22.51 5.76
CA ARG A 309 -3.64 -21.50 5.08
C ARG A 309 -3.52 -20.27 5.96
N ALA A 310 -2.31 -19.74 6.11
CA ALA A 310 -2.00 -18.61 6.99
C ALA A 310 -2.90 -17.38 6.74
N ASP A 311 -3.23 -17.09 5.48
CA ASP A 311 -4.13 -15.99 5.08
C ASP A 311 -5.54 -16.06 5.72
N ARG A 312 -5.95 -17.21 6.25
CA ARG A 312 -7.24 -17.39 6.95
C ARG A 312 -7.17 -17.17 8.46
N ALA A 313 -6.00 -16.89 9.02
CA ALA A 313 -5.80 -16.72 10.47
C ALA A 313 -6.68 -15.61 11.06
N PHE A 314 -6.71 -14.43 10.45
CA PHE A 314 -7.51 -13.31 10.97
C PHE A 314 -9.03 -13.53 10.84
N PRO A 315 -9.58 -13.96 9.68
CA PRO A 315 -10.99 -14.32 9.59
C PRO A 315 -11.40 -15.41 10.58
N MET A 316 -10.51 -16.38 10.86
CA MET A 316 -10.76 -17.41 11.87
C MET A 316 -10.96 -16.79 13.25
N LEU A 317 -10.09 -15.88 13.70
CA LEU A 317 -10.25 -15.19 14.99
C LEU A 317 -11.56 -14.38 15.08
N VAL A 318 -11.92 -13.68 14.00
CA VAL A 318 -13.20 -12.96 13.91
C VAL A 318 -14.37 -13.91 14.11
N LYS A 319 -14.32 -15.10 13.50
CA LYS A 319 -15.37 -16.10 13.55
C LYS A 319 -15.50 -16.75 14.93
N THR A 320 -14.38 -17.06 15.58
CA THR A 320 -14.35 -17.88 16.81
C THR A 320 -14.39 -17.05 18.09
N LEU A 321 -13.74 -15.88 18.13
CA LEU A 321 -13.58 -15.10 19.36
C LEU A 321 -14.60 -13.98 19.54
N LEU A 322 -15.16 -13.43 18.46
CA LEU A 322 -16.05 -12.28 18.59
C LEU A 322 -17.46 -12.70 19.01
N PRO A 323 -18.06 -11.99 20.00
CA PRO A 323 -19.44 -12.20 20.38
C PRO A 323 -20.39 -11.74 19.27
N VAL A 324 -21.61 -12.27 19.33
CA VAL A 324 -22.71 -11.91 18.44
C VAL A 324 -22.98 -10.40 18.46
N GLY A 325 -23.23 -9.82 17.30
CA GLY A 325 -23.36 -8.38 17.07
C GLY A 325 -22.02 -7.72 16.74
N LEU A 326 -20.98 -7.97 17.55
CA LEU A 326 -19.64 -7.43 17.29
C LEU A 326 -18.99 -8.13 16.09
N LYS A 327 -19.23 -9.44 15.94
CA LYS A 327 -18.82 -10.21 14.76
C LYS A 327 -19.35 -9.59 13.47
N GLY A 328 -20.64 -9.23 13.43
CA GLY A 328 -21.27 -8.53 12.30
C GLY A 328 -20.67 -7.15 12.05
N LEU A 329 -20.40 -6.37 13.10
CA LEU A 329 -19.76 -5.05 12.97
C LEU A 329 -18.36 -5.15 12.36
N VAL A 330 -17.53 -6.05 12.87
CA VAL A 330 -16.16 -6.23 12.37
C VAL A 330 -16.17 -6.83 10.97
N ALA A 331 -16.99 -7.84 10.69
CA ALA A 331 -17.16 -8.38 9.35
C ALA A 331 -17.59 -7.30 8.33
N GLY A 332 -18.54 -6.43 8.72
CA GLY A 332 -18.95 -5.27 7.94
C GLY A 332 -17.82 -4.28 7.72
N GLY A 333 -17.09 -3.92 8.78
CA GLY A 333 -15.92 -3.04 8.73
C GLY A 333 -14.82 -3.58 7.82
N LEU A 334 -14.54 -4.88 7.89
CA LEU A 334 -13.60 -5.57 7.00
C LEU A 334 -14.07 -5.45 5.55
N MET A 335 -15.30 -5.86 5.25
CA MET A 335 -15.85 -5.79 3.89
C MET A 335 -15.81 -4.37 3.32
N ALA A 336 -16.14 -3.38 4.13
CA ALA A 336 -16.07 -1.99 3.73
C ALA A 336 -14.64 -1.50 3.48
N ALA A 337 -13.65 -1.94 4.28
CA ALA A 337 -12.24 -1.67 4.02
C ALA A 337 -11.76 -2.31 2.70
N LEU A 338 -12.24 -3.52 2.37
CA LEU A 338 -11.99 -4.16 1.06
C LEU A 338 -12.50 -3.26 -0.08
N MET A 339 -13.75 -2.82 0.04
CA MET A 339 -14.42 -2.02 -0.97
C MET A 339 -13.78 -0.64 -1.12
N SER A 340 -13.36 -0.02 -0.01
CA SER A 340 -12.66 1.26 -0.03
C SER A 340 -11.31 1.17 -0.75
N SER A 341 -10.53 0.14 -0.47
CA SER A 341 -9.22 -0.05 -1.10
C SER A 341 -9.35 -0.24 -2.61
N LEU A 342 -10.29 -1.10 -3.05
CA LEU A 342 -10.61 -1.27 -4.47
C LEU A 342 -11.10 0.04 -5.11
N ALA A 343 -11.99 0.79 -4.46
CA ALA A 343 -12.49 2.07 -4.96
C ALA A 343 -11.37 3.08 -5.19
N SER A 344 -10.40 3.13 -4.28
CA SER A 344 -9.26 4.03 -4.33
C SER A 344 -8.27 3.66 -5.44
N VAL A 345 -8.05 2.35 -5.67
CA VAL A 345 -7.27 1.85 -6.82
C VAL A 345 -8.00 2.17 -8.14
N PHE A 346 -9.31 1.94 -8.20
CA PHE A 346 -10.13 2.25 -9.38
C PHE A 346 -10.05 3.73 -9.75
N ASN A 347 -10.18 4.60 -8.74
CA ASN A 347 -10.03 6.03 -8.95
C ASN A 347 -8.62 6.40 -9.44
N SER A 348 -7.58 5.79 -8.88
CA SER A 348 -6.19 6.05 -9.30
C SER A 348 -5.96 5.62 -10.75
N CYS A 349 -6.41 4.42 -11.15
CA CYS A 349 -6.36 3.94 -12.53
C CYS A 349 -7.11 4.86 -13.49
N SER A 350 -8.33 5.25 -13.12
CA SER A 350 -9.16 6.18 -13.87
C SER A 350 -8.45 7.53 -14.07
N THR A 351 -7.86 8.08 -13.01
CA THR A 351 -7.14 9.36 -13.05
C THR A 351 -5.93 9.29 -13.97
N ILE A 352 -5.07 8.27 -13.79
CA ILE A 352 -3.85 8.11 -14.60
C ILE A 352 -4.23 7.96 -16.09
N PHE A 353 -5.18 7.08 -16.41
CA PHE A 353 -5.56 6.87 -17.81
C PHE A 353 -6.24 8.11 -18.42
N THR A 354 -7.13 8.77 -17.69
CA THR A 354 -7.85 9.93 -18.25
C THR A 354 -6.99 11.17 -18.38
N ILE A 355 -6.24 11.52 -17.33
CA ILE A 355 -5.46 12.75 -17.27
C ILE A 355 -4.14 12.61 -17.99
N ASP A 356 -3.41 11.51 -17.78
CA ASP A 356 -2.04 11.37 -18.28
C ASP A 356 -1.96 10.79 -19.70
N ILE A 357 -2.93 9.97 -20.09
CA ILE A 357 -2.97 9.32 -21.41
C ILE A 357 -4.01 10.01 -22.30
N TYR A 358 -5.29 9.93 -21.93
CA TYR A 358 -6.37 10.30 -22.83
C TYR A 358 -6.47 11.81 -23.09
N LYS A 359 -6.49 12.65 -22.03
CA LYS A 359 -6.54 14.11 -22.16
C LYS A 359 -5.30 14.67 -22.85
N LYS A 360 -4.15 14.01 -22.70
CA LYS A 360 -2.92 14.37 -23.41
C LYS A 360 -3.03 14.11 -24.92
N LEU A 361 -3.64 12.99 -25.31
CA LEU A 361 -3.92 12.68 -26.71
C LEU A 361 -5.06 13.52 -27.30
N ARG A 362 -6.03 13.91 -26.48
CA ARG A 362 -7.21 14.69 -26.88
C ARG A 362 -7.51 15.84 -25.90
N PRO A 363 -6.84 17.00 -26.03
CA PRO A 363 -6.91 18.10 -25.05
C PRO A 363 -8.29 18.78 -24.94
N GLU A 364 -9.05 18.85 -26.03
CA GLU A 364 -10.30 19.62 -26.10
C GLU A 364 -11.56 18.84 -25.70
N LYS A 365 -11.42 17.69 -25.03
CA LYS A 365 -12.57 16.86 -24.68
C LYS A 365 -13.31 17.35 -23.44
N SER A 366 -14.64 17.20 -23.49
CA SER A 366 -15.52 17.57 -22.38
C SER A 366 -15.25 16.71 -21.14
N GLU A 367 -15.50 17.28 -19.95
CA GLU A 367 -15.34 16.56 -18.67
C GLU A 367 -16.18 15.27 -18.62
N ARG A 368 -17.39 15.28 -19.21
CA ARG A 368 -18.27 14.11 -19.26
C ARG A 368 -17.67 12.94 -20.04
N GLU A 369 -16.95 13.23 -21.13
CA GLU A 369 -16.25 12.22 -21.93
C GLU A 369 -15.05 11.66 -21.15
N LEU A 370 -14.27 12.52 -20.49
CA LEU A 370 -13.15 12.09 -19.63
C LEU A 370 -13.64 11.14 -18.53
N LEU A 371 -14.74 11.46 -17.86
CA LEU A 371 -15.33 10.59 -16.83
C LEU A 371 -15.78 9.23 -17.39
N THR A 372 -16.30 9.20 -18.61
CA THR A 372 -16.79 7.96 -19.24
C THR A 372 -15.61 7.05 -19.62
N ILE A 373 -14.58 7.63 -20.22
CA ILE A 373 -13.35 6.91 -20.57
C ILE A 373 -12.63 6.38 -19.33
N GLY A 374 -12.61 7.14 -18.23
CA GLY A 374 -12.04 6.68 -16.96
C GLY A 374 -12.73 5.44 -16.39
N LYS A 375 -14.07 5.37 -16.51
CA LYS A 375 -14.84 4.19 -16.11
C LYS A 375 -14.51 2.96 -16.97
N ILE A 376 -14.37 3.13 -18.28
CA ILE A 376 -14.00 2.05 -19.20
C ILE A 376 -12.59 1.53 -18.88
N ALA A 377 -11.62 2.43 -18.71
CA ALA A 377 -10.25 2.07 -18.36
C ALA A 377 -10.18 1.28 -17.05
N THR A 378 -10.94 1.72 -16.05
CA THR A 378 -11.08 1.00 -14.77
C THR A 378 -11.62 -0.40 -14.98
N GLY A 379 -12.68 -0.57 -15.78
CA GLY A 379 -13.25 -1.88 -16.08
C GLY A 379 -12.24 -2.84 -16.72
N ILE A 380 -11.42 -2.36 -17.65
CA ILE A 380 -10.36 -3.17 -18.27
C ILE A 380 -9.33 -3.61 -17.23
N ILE A 381 -8.86 -2.69 -16.39
CA ILE A 381 -7.89 -2.98 -15.33
C ILE A 381 -8.42 -4.03 -14.33
N VAL A 382 -9.71 -3.96 -13.99
CA VAL A 382 -10.37 -4.95 -13.14
C VAL A 382 -10.36 -6.34 -13.77
N VAL A 383 -10.73 -6.44 -15.05
CA VAL A 383 -10.73 -7.72 -15.77
C VAL A 383 -9.31 -8.32 -15.79
N LEU A 384 -8.29 -7.50 -16.07
CA LEU A 384 -6.90 -7.94 -16.04
C LEU A 384 -6.47 -8.40 -14.63
N GLY A 385 -6.91 -7.70 -13.58
CA GLY A 385 -6.65 -8.10 -12.20
C GLY A 385 -7.27 -9.45 -11.83
N ILE A 386 -8.51 -9.72 -12.27
CA ILE A 386 -9.18 -11.01 -12.06
C ILE A 386 -8.42 -12.14 -12.79
N VAL A 387 -8.02 -11.91 -14.05
CA VAL A 387 -7.24 -12.87 -14.84
C VAL A 387 -5.87 -13.16 -14.20
N TRP A 388 -5.32 -12.22 -13.43
CA TRP A 388 -4.03 -12.36 -12.77
C TRP A 388 -4.08 -13.16 -11.46
N ILE A 389 -5.25 -13.31 -10.82
CA ILE A 389 -5.38 -14.01 -9.53
C ILE A 389 -4.78 -15.43 -9.54
N PRO A 390 -5.03 -16.30 -10.55
CA PRO A 390 -4.45 -17.64 -10.57
C PRO A 390 -2.92 -17.66 -10.73
N ILE A 391 -2.32 -16.60 -11.28
CA ILE A 391 -0.87 -16.47 -11.42
C ILE A 391 -0.24 -16.09 -10.08
N MET A 392 -0.94 -15.26 -9.29
CA MET A 392 -0.49 -14.84 -7.97
C MET A 392 -0.29 -16.02 -7.00
N ASP A 393 -1.22 -16.99 -7.00
CA ASP A 393 -1.15 -18.20 -6.16
C ASP A 393 0.11 -19.05 -6.44
N LYS A 394 0.74 -18.88 -7.62
CA LYS A 394 1.97 -19.61 -7.99
C LYS A 394 3.27 -18.93 -7.56
N ILE A 395 3.27 -17.61 -7.30
CA ILE A 395 4.49 -16.81 -7.07
C ILE A 395 4.72 -16.55 -5.56
N GLY A 396 3.67 -16.54 -4.74
CA GLY A 396 3.74 -16.12 -3.34
C GLY A 396 4.06 -17.18 -2.30
N GLY A 397 4.46 -18.41 -2.68
CA GLY A 397 4.69 -19.50 -1.72
C GLY A 397 3.46 -19.93 -0.89
N GLY A 398 2.28 -19.37 -1.18
CA GLY A 398 1.04 -19.59 -0.43
C GLY A 398 0.60 -18.42 0.45
N VAL A 399 1.41 -17.36 0.61
CA VAL A 399 1.07 -16.16 1.40
C VAL A 399 1.02 -14.90 0.54
N MET A 400 -0.15 -14.25 0.50
CA MET A 400 -0.41 -13.13 -0.39
C MET A 400 0.51 -11.92 -0.13
N TYR A 401 0.85 -11.67 1.14
CA TYR A 401 1.69 -10.52 1.50
C TYR A 401 3.13 -10.67 0.99
N GLN A 402 3.69 -11.88 1.03
CA GLN A 402 5.04 -12.12 0.52
C GLN A 402 5.10 -11.89 -1.00
N TYR A 403 4.10 -12.38 -1.74
CA TYR A 403 3.94 -12.06 -3.17
C TYR A 403 3.96 -10.56 -3.43
N LEU A 404 3.16 -9.80 -2.66
CA LEU A 404 3.06 -8.35 -2.79
C LEU A 404 4.45 -7.71 -2.64
N GLN A 405 5.18 -8.07 -1.59
CA GLN A 405 6.49 -7.50 -1.31
C GLN A 405 7.55 -7.91 -2.35
N ASN A 406 7.50 -9.13 -2.89
CA ASN A 406 8.39 -9.59 -3.96
C ASN A 406 8.23 -8.72 -5.21
N VAL A 407 7.00 -8.59 -5.71
CA VAL A 407 6.72 -7.83 -6.93
C VAL A 407 7.06 -6.35 -6.75
N GLN A 408 6.72 -5.76 -5.61
CA GLN A 408 7.05 -4.37 -5.32
C GLN A 408 8.57 -4.15 -5.25
N SER A 409 9.33 -5.10 -4.71
CA SER A 409 10.80 -5.04 -4.63
C SER A 409 11.49 -4.96 -5.99
N TYR A 410 10.85 -5.47 -7.04
CA TYR A 410 11.37 -5.40 -8.40
C TYR A 410 10.95 -4.13 -9.15
N ILE A 411 9.79 -3.56 -8.78
CA ILE A 411 9.17 -2.38 -9.41
C ILE A 411 9.74 -1.08 -8.83
N ALA A 412 9.91 -1.01 -7.51
CA ALA A 412 10.23 0.20 -6.76
C ALA A 412 11.60 0.83 -7.06
N PRO A 413 12.71 0.07 -7.22
CA PRO A 413 14.06 0.65 -7.29
C PRO A 413 14.30 1.70 -8.38
N PRO A 414 13.94 1.48 -9.67
CA PRO A 414 14.18 2.48 -10.71
C PRO A 414 13.32 3.74 -10.54
N VAL A 415 12.07 3.58 -10.08
CA VAL A 415 11.17 4.72 -9.83
C VAL A 415 11.67 5.55 -8.64
N THR A 416 12.03 4.89 -7.54
CA THR A 416 12.63 5.53 -6.36
C THR A 416 13.85 6.35 -6.74
N THR A 417 14.74 5.77 -7.54
CA THR A 417 15.96 6.44 -8.01
C THR A 417 15.64 7.75 -8.73
N VAL A 418 14.72 7.71 -9.70
CA VAL A 418 14.42 8.88 -10.53
C VAL A 418 13.72 9.99 -9.74
N PHE A 419 12.80 9.65 -8.84
CA PHE A 419 12.16 10.66 -7.99
C PHE A 419 13.13 11.24 -6.97
N LEU A 420 13.86 10.40 -6.25
CA LEU A 420 14.78 10.81 -5.19
C LEU A 420 15.92 11.67 -5.75
N LEU A 421 16.62 11.18 -6.79
CA LEU A 421 17.70 11.95 -7.42
C LEU A 421 17.16 13.15 -8.21
N GLY A 422 15.94 13.06 -8.75
CA GLY A 422 15.28 14.18 -9.42
C GLY A 422 15.09 15.39 -8.49
N ILE A 423 14.70 15.13 -7.24
CA ILE A 423 14.49 16.16 -6.22
C ILE A 423 15.82 16.61 -5.61
N ILE A 424 16.72 15.68 -5.28
CA ILE A 424 17.99 15.97 -4.59
C ILE A 424 18.99 16.67 -5.51
N TRP A 425 19.10 16.22 -6.77
CA TRP A 425 20.16 16.66 -7.67
C TRP A 425 19.62 17.36 -8.91
N LYS A 426 19.81 18.69 -8.96
CA LYS A 426 19.35 19.54 -10.09
C LYS A 426 19.87 19.11 -11.45
N ARG A 427 20.99 18.37 -11.52
CA ARG A 427 21.67 18.02 -12.77
C ARG A 427 21.01 16.85 -13.50
N VAL A 428 20.23 16.03 -12.80
CA VAL A 428 19.51 14.90 -13.41
C VAL A 428 18.58 15.43 -14.48
N ASN A 429 18.73 14.91 -15.69
CA ASN A 429 17.97 15.32 -16.87
C ASN A 429 17.08 14.18 -17.37
N SER A 430 16.25 14.50 -18.37
CA SER A 430 15.23 13.59 -18.87
C SER A 430 15.80 12.34 -19.56
N LYS A 431 17.01 12.41 -20.13
CA LYS A 431 17.70 11.24 -20.71
C LYS A 431 18.08 10.25 -19.60
N ALA A 432 18.67 10.74 -18.51
CA ALA A 432 19.00 9.89 -17.36
C ALA A 432 17.75 9.26 -16.73
N ALA A 433 16.68 10.04 -16.55
CA ALA A 433 15.42 9.54 -16.01
C ALA A 433 14.84 8.40 -16.85
N ILE A 434 14.63 8.62 -18.16
CA ILE A 434 14.00 7.61 -19.02
C ILE A 434 14.87 6.37 -19.21
N THR A 435 16.20 6.52 -19.33
CA THR A 435 17.12 5.38 -19.45
C THR A 435 17.09 4.52 -18.19
N THR A 436 17.05 5.15 -17.01
CA THR A 436 16.96 4.43 -15.73
C THR A 436 15.65 3.66 -15.61
N LEU A 437 14.53 4.30 -15.96
CA LEU A 437 13.21 3.69 -15.93
C LEU A 437 13.08 2.51 -16.90
N LEU A 438 13.55 2.65 -18.14
CA LEU A 438 13.52 1.58 -19.14
C LEU A 438 14.44 0.42 -18.78
N ALA A 439 15.65 0.69 -18.28
CA ALA A 439 16.55 -0.35 -17.82
C ALA A 439 15.96 -1.12 -16.63
N GLY A 440 15.32 -0.41 -15.70
CA GLY A 440 14.58 -1.01 -14.59
C GLY A 440 13.44 -1.91 -15.07
N LEU A 441 12.67 -1.50 -16.09
CA LEU A 441 11.62 -2.34 -16.68
C LEU A 441 12.19 -3.61 -17.30
N VAL A 442 13.33 -3.54 -17.99
CA VAL A 442 14.00 -4.72 -18.55
C VAL A 442 14.41 -5.67 -17.43
N LEU A 443 15.04 -5.16 -16.37
CA LEU A 443 15.42 -5.99 -15.22
C LEU A 443 14.23 -6.59 -14.49
N LEU A 444 13.12 -5.86 -14.37
CA LEU A 444 11.85 -6.35 -13.82
C LEU A 444 11.32 -7.54 -14.64
N VAL A 445 11.22 -7.39 -15.96
CA VAL A 445 10.73 -8.45 -16.85
C VAL A 445 11.65 -9.66 -16.81
N LEU A 446 12.98 -9.45 -16.80
CA LEU A 446 13.94 -10.53 -16.66
C LEU A 446 13.80 -11.25 -15.31
N ARG A 447 13.61 -10.51 -14.22
CA ARG A 447 13.49 -11.08 -12.86
C ARG A 447 12.23 -11.90 -12.73
N LEU A 448 11.06 -11.30 -13.01
CA LEU A 448 9.78 -11.98 -12.94
C LEU A 448 9.69 -13.14 -13.94
N GLY A 449 10.18 -12.95 -15.17
CA GLY A 449 10.20 -13.99 -16.18
C GLY A 449 11.04 -15.19 -15.77
N SER A 450 12.21 -14.95 -15.16
CA SER A 450 13.07 -16.03 -14.66
C SER A 450 12.46 -16.75 -13.45
N GLU A 451 11.86 -16.01 -12.51
CA GLU A 451 11.18 -16.59 -11.33
C GLU A 451 10.02 -17.51 -11.74
N ILE A 452 9.14 -17.04 -12.63
CA ILE A 452 8.01 -17.82 -13.13
C ILE A 452 8.48 -19.06 -13.91
N TYR A 453 9.53 -18.91 -14.71
CA TYR A 453 10.07 -20.01 -15.53
C TYR A 453 10.70 -21.12 -14.66
N TYR A 454 11.49 -20.74 -13.66
CA TYR A 454 12.18 -21.66 -12.76
C TYR A 454 11.38 -22.03 -11.50
N GLN A 455 10.12 -21.60 -11.38
CA GLN A 455 9.27 -21.89 -10.23
C GLN A 455 9.21 -23.39 -9.86
N PRO A 456 9.11 -24.34 -10.81
CA PRO A 456 9.12 -25.77 -10.48
C PRO A 456 10.40 -26.21 -9.77
N GLN A 457 11.57 -25.74 -10.22
CA GLN A 457 12.87 -26.07 -9.65
C GLN A 457 13.09 -25.36 -8.31
N ILE A 458 12.65 -24.11 -8.19
CA ILE A 458 12.68 -23.36 -6.93
C ILE A 458 11.85 -24.10 -5.87
N ASN A 459 10.65 -24.56 -6.23
CA ASN A 459 9.76 -25.27 -5.31
C ASN A 459 10.27 -26.69 -4.96
N SER A 460 10.99 -27.36 -5.86
CA SER A 460 11.57 -28.68 -5.60
C SER A 460 12.91 -28.64 -4.87
N GLY A 461 13.51 -27.45 -4.70
CA GLY A 461 14.85 -27.28 -4.17
C GLY A 461 15.96 -27.77 -5.11
N GLU A 462 15.65 -27.92 -6.41
CA GLU A 462 16.61 -28.36 -7.42
C GLU A 462 17.51 -27.20 -7.84
N GLU A 463 18.83 -27.36 -7.69
CA GLU A 463 19.79 -26.39 -8.19
C GLU A 463 20.06 -26.58 -9.68
N VAL A 464 19.72 -25.57 -10.48
CA VAL A 464 20.04 -25.53 -11.90
C VAL A 464 21.24 -24.62 -12.14
N SER A 465 22.24 -25.11 -12.88
CA SER A 465 23.37 -24.28 -13.29
C SER A 465 22.93 -23.27 -14.36
N GLY A 466 23.00 -21.97 -14.03
CA GLY A 466 22.67 -20.91 -14.97
C GLY A 466 22.51 -19.55 -14.31
N PHE A 467 22.95 -18.50 -15.01
CA PHE A 467 22.84 -17.12 -14.53
C PHE A 467 21.39 -16.71 -14.24
N LEU A 468 20.45 -17.11 -15.09
CA LEU A 468 19.03 -16.76 -14.91
C LEU A 468 18.41 -17.46 -13.69
N PHE A 469 18.84 -18.69 -13.37
CA PHE A 469 18.41 -19.38 -12.15
C PHE A 469 18.97 -18.69 -10.91
N GLN A 470 20.27 -18.37 -10.89
CA GLN A 470 20.88 -17.60 -9.80
C GLN A 470 20.22 -16.23 -9.62
N PHE A 471 19.90 -15.55 -10.72
CA PHE A 471 19.18 -14.27 -10.67
C PHE A 471 17.75 -14.43 -10.14
N ALA A 472 17.09 -15.56 -10.44
CA ALA A 472 15.75 -15.89 -9.97
C ALA A 472 15.68 -16.31 -8.49
N THR A 473 16.79 -16.80 -7.91
CA THR A 473 16.83 -17.29 -6.52
C THR A 473 17.35 -16.25 -5.52
N VAL A 474 17.90 -15.12 -5.97
CA VAL A 474 18.28 -14.02 -5.07
C VAL A 474 17.04 -13.54 -4.30
N ASN A 475 17.15 -13.47 -2.97
CA ASN A 475 16.11 -12.97 -2.08
C ASN A 475 15.56 -11.62 -2.58
N PHE A 476 14.24 -11.49 -2.58
CA PHE A 476 13.54 -10.36 -3.17
C PHE A 476 13.98 -9.00 -2.57
N ALA A 477 14.26 -8.95 -1.27
CA ALA A 477 14.62 -7.73 -0.58
C ALA A 477 16.07 -7.32 -0.88
N HIS A 478 16.99 -8.28 -1.02
CA HIS A 478 18.33 -7.99 -1.54
C HIS A 478 18.30 -7.59 -3.02
N MET A 479 17.41 -8.19 -3.82
CA MET A 479 17.23 -7.81 -5.22
C MET A 479 16.83 -6.34 -5.35
N ALA A 480 15.96 -5.82 -4.48
CA ALA A 480 15.64 -4.39 -4.44
C ALA A 480 16.89 -3.51 -4.26
N ILE A 481 17.82 -3.91 -3.38
CA ILE A 481 19.08 -3.19 -3.13
C ILE A 481 19.94 -3.19 -4.39
N PHE A 482 20.16 -4.36 -5.01
CA PHE A 482 20.99 -4.47 -6.20
C PHE A 482 20.43 -3.67 -7.38
N MET A 483 19.12 -3.78 -7.62
CA MET A 483 18.43 -2.99 -8.64
C MET A 483 18.49 -1.50 -8.36
N PHE A 484 18.44 -1.07 -7.09
CA PHE A 484 18.55 0.33 -6.72
C PHE A 484 19.95 0.87 -6.95
N ILE A 485 20.99 0.16 -6.51
CA ILE A 485 22.39 0.53 -6.75
C ILE A 485 22.65 0.64 -8.25
N PHE A 486 22.21 -0.35 -9.03
CA PHE A 486 22.31 -0.32 -10.49
C PHE A 486 21.60 0.91 -11.08
N SER A 487 20.36 1.16 -10.66
CA SER A 487 19.56 2.30 -11.13
C SER A 487 20.24 3.63 -10.80
N VAL A 488 20.77 3.78 -9.58
CA VAL A 488 21.49 4.99 -9.14
C VAL A 488 22.75 5.19 -9.97
N ALA A 489 23.56 4.15 -10.13
CA ALA A 489 24.80 4.21 -10.91
C ALA A 489 24.52 4.58 -12.37
N LEU A 490 23.51 3.95 -12.99
CA LEU A 490 23.08 4.24 -14.35
C LEU A 490 22.56 5.68 -14.49
N CYS A 491 21.72 6.12 -13.55
CA CYS A 491 21.17 7.48 -13.55
C CYS A 491 22.29 8.53 -13.44
N ILE A 492 23.27 8.32 -12.56
CA ILE A 492 24.42 9.21 -12.39
C ILE A 492 25.29 9.22 -13.65
N ALA A 493 25.64 8.04 -14.18
CA ALA A 493 26.47 7.91 -15.37
C ALA A 493 25.85 8.64 -16.57
N VAL A 494 24.56 8.40 -16.86
CA VAL A 494 23.87 9.07 -17.97
C VAL A 494 23.73 10.56 -17.70
N THR A 495 23.47 10.98 -16.46
CA THR A 495 23.39 12.41 -16.09
C THR A 495 24.69 13.15 -16.38
N LEU A 496 25.83 12.56 -16.06
CA LEU A 496 27.15 13.14 -16.29
C LEU A 496 27.54 13.09 -17.78
N ALA A 497 27.15 12.05 -18.50
CA ALA A 497 27.43 11.88 -19.93
C ALA A 497 26.56 12.74 -20.86
N THR A 498 25.53 13.41 -20.35
CA THR A 498 24.57 14.17 -21.16
C THR A 498 24.43 15.62 -20.70
N ALA A 499 23.98 16.51 -21.59
CA ALA A 499 23.90 17.95 -21.33
C ALA A 499 23.03 18.33 -20.10
N PRO A 500 23.33 19.44 -19.40
CA PRO A 500 22.52 19.92 -18.27
C PRO A 500 21.08 20.23 -18.69
N PRO A 501 20.10 20.01 -17.80
CA PRO A 501 18.72 20.41 -18.07
C PRO A 501 18.60 21.93 -18.04
N ASN A 502 17.56 22.46 -18.69
CA ASN A 502 17.24 23.88 -18.59
C ASN A 502 16.70 24.22 -17.19
N TYR A 503 17.53 24.85 -16.36
CA TYR A 503 17.20 25.18 -14.97
C TYR A 503 15.99 26.13 -14.83
N ALA A 504 15.67 26.92 -15.85
CA ALA A 504 14.50 27.81 -15.82
C ALA A 504 13.18 27.03 -15.83
N LEU A 505 13.13 25.88 -16.53
CA LEU A 505 11.93 25.04 -16.62
C LEU A 505 11.68 24.21 -15.36
N ILE A 506 12.73 23.96 -14.57
CA ILE A 506 12.67 23.12 -13.36
C ILE A 506 12.83 23.95 -12.07
N LYS A 507 12.51 25.24 -12.13
CA LYS A 507 12.55 26.16 -10.98
C LYS A 507 11.66 25.63 -9.85
N GLY A 508 12.20 25.54 -8.64
CA GLY A 508 11.49 25.01 -7.48
C GLY A 508 11.31 23.49 -7.43
N LEU A 509 11.67 22.74 -8.48
CA LEU A 509 11.43 21.30 -8.56
C LEU A 509 12.59 20.41 -8.07
N SER A 510 13.70 21.01 -7.63
CA SER A 510 14.82 20.31 -7.00
C SER A 510 15.49 21.22 -5.96
N PHE A 511 16.26 20.66 -5.02
CA PHE A 511 16.98 21.46 -4.01
C PHE A 511 17.90 22.52 -4.63
N GLY A 512 18.55 22.17 -5.74
CA GLY A 512 19.45 23.06 -6.45
C GLY A 512 18.75 24.15 -7.28
N THR A 513 17.41 24.11 -7.38
CA THR A 513 16.59 25.10 -8.11
C THR A 513 15.58 25.82 -7.21
N LEU A 514 15.67 25.64 -5.88
CA LEU A 514 14.87 26.37 -4.89
C LEU A 514 15.27 27.84 -4.82
N THR A 515 14.29 28.72 -4.87
CA THR A 515 14.46 30.15 -4.56
C THR A 515 14.52 30.40 -3.05
N ALA A 516 14.91 31.62 -2.66
CA ALA A 516 14.85 32.04 -1.25
C ALA A 516 13.41 32.02 -0.71
N GLU A 517 12.43 32.43 -1.53
CA GLU A 517 11.01 32.39 -1.21
C GLU A 517 10.51 30.95 -0.97
N ASP A 518 10.90 30.00 -1.84
CA ASP A 518 10.56 28.59 -1.67
C ASP A 518 11.06 28.03 -0.32
N ARG A 519 12.31 28.38 0.04
CA ARG A 519 12.93 27.97 1.31
C ARG A 519 12.21 28.61 2.50
N ALA A 520 11.87 29.89 2.41
CA ALA A 520 11.13 30.61 3.45
C ALA A 520 9.72 30.04 3.63
N ALA A 521 8.99 29.78 2.55
CA ALA A 521 7.67 29.16 2.59
C ALA A 521 7.71 27.76 3.22
N THR A 522 8.72 26.96 2.86
CA THR A 522 8.92 25.64 3.46
C THR A 522 9.25 25.75 4.94
N LYS A 523 10.13 26.67 5.34
CA LYS A 523 10.49 26.90 6.75
C LYS A 523 9.32 27.41 7.59
N GLY A 524 8.47 28.26 7.03
CA GLY A 524 7.26 28.78 7.70
C GLY A 524 6.09 27.78 7.77
N SER A 525 6.21 26.62 7.11
CA SER A 525 5.11 25.65 7.02
C SER A 525 5.07 24.61 8.14
N TYR A 526 5.96 24.66 9.12
CA TYR A 526 5.95 23.77 10.28
C TYR A 526 6.23 24.51 11.59
N SER A 527 5.86 23.88 12.69
CA SER A 527 6.03 24.35 14.06
C SER A 527 6.90 23.38 14.86
N THR A 528 7.36 23.80 16.04
CA THR A 528 8.13 22.96 16.96
C THR A 528 7.40 21.67 17.31
N VAL A 529 6.07 21.71 17.46
CA VAL A 529 5.24 20.52 17.73
C VAL A 529 5.36 19.49 16.61
N ASP A 530 5.35 19.92 15.34
CA ASP A 530 5.45 19.01 14.20
C ASP A 530 6.81 18.29 14.19
N VAL A 531 7.89 18.98 14.60
CA VAL A 531 9.24 18.40 14.74
C VAL A 531 9.29 17.42 15.91
N VAL A 532 8.79 17.80 17.08
CA VAL A 532 8.78 16.95 18.28
C VAL A 532 8.00 15.66 18.04
N LEU A 533 6.82 15.73 17.43
CA LEU A 533 6.02 14.56 17.07
C LEU A 533 6.76 13.67 16.05
N SER A 534 7.46 14.26 15.07
CA SER A 534 8.24 13.48 14.12
C SER A 534 9.40 12.73 14.79
N VAL A 535 10.11 13.38 15.71
CA VAL A 535 11.21 12.75 16.48
C VAL A 535 10.67 11.65 17.40
N LEU A 536 9.56 11.92 18.11
CA LEU A 536 8.93 10.93 18.99
C LEU A 536 8.51 9.67 18.21
N LEU A 537 7.95 9.83 17.00
CA LEU A 537 7.61 8.69 16.15
C LEU A 537 8.85 7.82 15.84
N VAL A 538 9.97 8.43 15.47
CA VAL A 538 11.22 7.71 15.18
C VAL A 538 11.72 6.97 16.42
N VAL A 539 11.63 7.59 17.61
CA VAL A 539 11.97 6.93 18.88
C VAL A 539 11.08 5.71 19.13
N ILE A 540 9.77 5.82 18.88
CA ILE A 540 8.84 4.68 19.02
C ILE A 540 9.21 3.56 18.03
N VAL A 541 9.52 3.89 16.78
CA VAL A 541 9.96 2.90 15.78
C VAL A 541 11.22 2.16 16.24
N ILE A 542 12.23 2.88 16.73
CA ILE A 542 13.47 2.30 17.26
C ILE A 542 13.18 1.41 18.48
N ALA A 543 12.28 1.85 19.37
CA ALA A 543 11.89 1.07 20.55
C ALA A 543 11.22 -0.26 20.14
N ILE A 544 10.32 -0.26 19.15
CA ILE A 544 9.68 -1.49 18.65
C ILE A 544 10.70 -2.41 18.00
N LEU A 545 11.59 -1.87 17.15
CA LEU A 545 12.68 -2.64 16.54
C LEU A 545 13.62 -3.28 17.57
N SER A 546 13.84 -2.60 18.69
CA SER A 546 14.71 -3.09 19.77
C SER A 546 14.03 -4.10 20.68
N TYR A 547 12.69 -4.12 20.72
CA TYR A 547 11.94 -5.02 21.59
C TYR A 547 11.85 -6.45 21.04
N PHE A 548 11.74 -6.59 19.71
CA PHE A 548 11.63 -7.88 19.03
C PHE A 548 12.99 -8.39 18.53
N THR A 549 13.94 -8.47 19.45
CA THR A 549 15.22 -9.17 19.28
C THR A 549 15.05 -10.52 19.98
N GLY A 550 15.10 -11.63 19.22
CA GLY A 550 14.80 -12.99 19.69
C GLY A 550 15.22 -13.32 21.11
#